data_AF-A0A925DA25-F1
#
_entry.id   AF-A0A925DA25-F1
#
_cell.length_a   1.000
_cell.length_b   1.000
_cell.length_c   1.000
_cell.angle_alpha   90.00
_cell.angle_beta   90.00
_cell.angle_gamma   90.00
#
_symmetry.space_group_name_H-M   'P 1'
#
loop_
_entity.id
_entity.type
_entity.pdbx_description
1 polymer ?
#
loop_
_entity_poly.entity_id
_entity_poly.type
_entity_poly.pdbx_seq_one_letter_code
_entity_poly.pdbx_strand_id
1 'polypeptide(L)'
;MPVKKMGFEGKIYYGVAGSAGSTEITNSRDITESFDTGDGDTTVRGAGTNPPIETSRVVSRKYGIEWQMIYKSDDTTLLALIAAAVAGNPVAIRTKAFTSGLGYDGDMNIKYKHGKPLKGEQTLDFSGTPNDDSRDPQLNV
;
A
#
# COMPACT_ATOMS: atom_id res chain seq x y z
N MET A 1 24.73 -12.72 -11.49
CA MET A 1 24.88 -12.24 -10.10
C MET A 1 23.60 -11.49 -9.72
N PRO A 2 23.04 -11.66 -8.52
CA PRO A 2 21.94 -10.81 -8.07
C PRO A 2 22.42 -9.35 -8.02
N VAL A 3 21.87 -8.51 -8.88
CA VAL A 3 22.15 -7.07 -8.93
C VAL A 3 21.27 -6.42 -7.86
N LYS A 4 21.89 -5.68 -6.94
CA LYS A 4 21.17 -4.87 -5.95
C LYS A 4 20.22 -3.92 -6.68
N LYS A 5 19.00 -3.78 -6.18
CA LYS A 5 17.97 -2.90 -6.75
C LYS A 5 17.97 -1.56 -6.03
N MET A 6 17.68 -0.49 -6.76
CA MET A 6 17.74 0.87 -6.27
C MET A 6 16.32 1.37 -6.02
N GLY A 7 16.12 2.18 -4.97
CA GLY A 7 14.78 2.62 -4.56
C GLY A 7 13.99 3.37 -5.65
N PHE A 8 14.68 4.09 -6.54
CA PHE A 8 14.02 4.80 -7.66
C PHE A 8 13.43 3.85 -8.72
N GLU A 9 13.80 2.57 -8.72
CA GLU A 9 13.24 1.57 -9.61
C GLU A 9 11.82 1.16 -9.17
N GLY A 10 11.47 1.40 -7.90
CA GLY A 10 10.15 1.16 -7.35
C GLY A 10 9.12 2.13 -7.91
N LYS A 11 8.00 1.60 -8.41
CA LYS A 11 6.94 2.38 -9.06
C LYS A 11 5.59 2.10 -8.44
N ILE A 12 4.76 3.15 -8.39
CA ILE A 12 3.36 3.07 -7.99
C ILE A 12 2.49 3.58 -9.14
N TYR A 13 1.40 2.87 -9.38
CA TYR A 13 0.40 3.15 -10.40
C TYR A 13 -0.96 3.31 -9.72
N TYR A 14 -1.78 4.20 -10.26
CA TYR A 14 -3.16 4.38 -9.83
C TYR A 14 -4.14 4.15 -11.00
N GLY A 15 -5.39 3.84 -10.66
CA GLY A 15 -6.47 3.65 -11.63
C GLY A 15 -7.84 3.68 -10.97
N VAL A 16 -8.87 3.43 -11.78
CA VAL A 16 -10.25 3.29 -11.29
C VAL A 16 -10.40 1.98 -10.54
N ALA A 17 -11.10 1.98 -9.41
CA ALA A 17 -11.41 0.76 -8.66
C ALA A 17 -12.11 -0.29 -9.54
N GLY A 18 -11.83 -1.56 -9.27
CA GLY A 18 -12.29 -2.69 -10.09
C GLY A 18 -11.46 -2.97 -11.35
N SER A 19 -10.35 -2.27 -11.57
CA SER A 19 -9.40 -2.52 -12.67
C SER A 19 -7.96 -2.32 -12.21
N ALA A 20 -6.99 -2.95 -12.88
CA ALA A 20 -5.59 -2.75 -12.53
C ALA A 20 -5.16 -1.29 -12.79
N GLY A 21 -4.42 -0.71 -11.83
CA GLY A 21 -3.85 0.63 -11.98
C GLY A 21 -2.89 0.71 -13.18
N SER A 22 -3.09 1.71 -14.03
CA SER A 22 -2.33 1.87 -15.29
C SER A 22 -1.57 3.20 -15.38
N THR A 23 -1.94 4.21 -14.59
CA THR A 23 -1.33 5.52 -14.63
C THR A 23 -0.20 5.61 -13.60
N GLU A 24 1.03 5.84 -14.05
CA GLU A 24 2.20 5.96 -13.17
C GLU A 24 2.17 7.27 -12.36
N ILE A 25 2.32 7.18 -11.04
CA ILE A 25 2.50 8.37 -10.18
C ILE A 25 3.97 8.77 -10.26
N THR A 26 4.28 9.77 -11.08
CA THR A 26 5.66 10.23 -11.29
C THR A 26 6.14 11.23 -10.22
N ASN A 27 5.20 11.86 -9.52
CA ASN A 27 5.45 12.88 -8.50
C ASN A 27 5.46 12.27 -7.08
N SER A 28 5.95 11.04 -6.93
CA SER A 28 6.17 10.38 -5.63
C SER A 28 7.63 10.53 -5.19
N ARG A 29 7.87 10.94 -3.94
CA ARG A 29 9.23 11.00 -3.36
C ARG A 29 9.62 9.67 -2.73
N ASP A 30 8.99 9.35 -1.62
CA ASP A 30 9.26 8.14 -0.86
C ASP A 30 8.01 7.25 -0.93
N ILE A 31 8.20 5.97 -1.25
CA ILE A 31 7.15 4.94 -1.29
C ILE A 31 7.55 3.87 -0.28
N THR A 32 6.67 3.60 0.68
CA THR A 32 6.88 2.58 1.70
C THR A 32 5.74 1.58 1.65
N GLU A 33 6.09 0.31 1.42
CA GLU A 33 5.16 -0.81 1.51
C GLU A 33 5.38 -1.55 2.83
N SER A 34 4.30 -1.82 3.54
CA SER A 34 4.29 -2.56 4.79
C SER A 34 3.43 -3.80 4.62
N PHE A 35 3.98 -4.95 4.99
CA PHE A 35 3.28 -6.22 5.02
C PHE A 35 3.38 -6.80 6.42
N ASP A 36 2.24 -7.10 7.00
CA ASP A 36 2.12 -7.65 8.34
C ASP A 36 1.17 -8.85 8.34
N THR A 37 1.42 -9.81 9.22
CA THR A 37 0.61 -11.02 9.36
C THR A 37 0.05 -11.09 10.77
N GLY A 38 -1.27 -11.15 10.87
CA GLY A 38 -1.91 -11.43 12.16
C GLY A 38 -1.86 -12.92 12.46
N ASP A 39 -1.31 -13.26 13.61
CA ASP A 39 -1.23 -14.63 14.12
C ASP A 39 -2.37 -14.91 15.10
N GLY A 40 -3.07 -16.03 14.90
CA GLY A 40 -4.06 -16.57 15.82
C GLY A 40 -3.45 -17.69 16.65
N ASP A 41 -3.67 -17.67 17.96
CA ASP A 41 -3.24 -18.75 18.86
C ASP A 41 -4.00 -20.04 18.55
N THR A 42 -3.25 -21.13 18.38
CA THR A 42 -3.76 -22.48 18.11
C THR A 42 -3.32 -23.48 19.18
N THR A 43 -2.80 -23.00 20.30
CA THR A 43 -2.26 -23.81 21.38
C THR A 43 -3.35 -24.70 21.97
N VAL A 44 -3.14 -26.01 21.84
CA VAL A 44 -4.01 -27.03 22.44
C VAL A 44 -3.41 -27.51 23.75
N ARG A 45 -4.28 -27.92 24.71
CA ARG A 45 -3.89 -28.46 26.03
C ARG A 45 -3.12 -29.81 25.96
N GLY A 46 -2.78 -30.28 24.77
CA GLY A 46 -2.40 -31.67 24.51
C GLY A 46 -0.90 -31.92 24.43
N ALA A 47 -0.19 -31.88 25.55
CA ALA A 47 1.02 -32.68 25.74
C ALA A 47 1.20 -32.93 27.24
N GLY A 48 1.04 -34.19 27.65
CA GLY A 48 1.09 -34.61 29.05
C GLY A 48 2.34 -34.15 29.81
N THR A 49 2.17 -34.02 31.12
CA THR A 49 3.19 -33.71 32.16
C THR A 49 3.94 -32.37 32.06
N ASN A 50 3.96 -31.65 30.93
CA ASN A 50 4.64 -30.36 30.78
C ASN A 50 3.67 -29.23 30.32
N PRO A 51 3.97 -27.95 30.63
CA PRO A 51 3.27 -26.83 30.03
C PRO A 51 3.34 -26.87 28.48
N PRO A 52 2.23 -26.60 27.77
CA PRO A 52 2.22 -26.57 26.31
C PRO A 52 3.14 -25.49 25.73
N ILE A 53 3.74 -25.78 24.58
CA ILE A 53 4.45 -24.79 23.77
C ILE A 53 3.39 -23.96 23.03
N GLU A 54 3.52 -22.63 23.08
CA GLU A 54 2.65 -21.71 22.35
C GLU A 54 2.83 -21.90 20.83
N THR A 55 1.72 -22.11 20.12
CA THR A 55 1.72 -22.33 18.67
C THR A 55 0.71 -21.42 18.01
N SER A 56 1.16 -20.61 17.05
CA SER A 56 0.31 -19.71 16.29
C SER A 56 0.16 -20.14 14.82
N ARG A 57 -0.92 -19.69 14.18
CA ARG A 57 -1.11 -19.76 12.72
C ARG A 57 -1.46 -18.40 12.17
N VAL A 58 -0.99 -18.08 10.97
CA VAL A 58 -1.37 -16.85 10.25
C VAL A 58 -2.86 -16.89 9.91
N VAL A 59 -3.64 -15.95 10.45
CA VAL A 59 -5.08 -15.82 10.24
C VAL A 59 -5.46 -14.64 9.35
N SER A 60 -4.57 -13.65 9.21
CA SER A 60 -4.82 -12.47 8.37
C SER A 60 -3.53 -11.93 7.77
N ARG A 61 -3.65 -11.29 6.61
CA ARG A 61 -2.57 -10.56 5.95
C ARG A 61 -2.99 -9.11 5.83
N LYS A 62 -2.16 -8.21 6.34
CA LYS A 62 -2.37 -6.77 6.28
C LYS A 62 -1.34 -6.20 5.33
N TYR A 63 -1.82 -5.46 4.34
CA TYR A 63 -0.97 -4.68 3.47
C TYR A 63 -1.26 -3.20 3.71
N GLY A 64 -0.22 -2.39 3.78
CA GLY A 64 -0.32 -0.95 3.93
C GLY A 64 0.68 -0.28 3.03
N ILE A 65 0.29 0.82 2.40
CA ILE A 65 1.20 1.61 1.58
C ILE A 65 1.12 3.06 1.96
N GLU A 66 2.29 3.70 2.05
CA GLU A 66 2.42 5.12 2.32
C GLU A 66 3.32 5.74 1.26
N TRP A 67 2.91 6.89 0.70
CA TRP A 67 3.75 7.64 -0.21
C TRP A 67 3.56 9.14 -0.08
N GLN A 68 4.62 9.90 -0.36
CA GLN A 68 4.58 11.36 -0.32
C GLN A 68 4.61 11.97 -1.72
N MET A 69 3.76 12.97 -1.95
CA MET A 69 3.75 13.79 -3.16
C MET A 69 3.93 15.28 -2.83
N ILE A 70 4.51 16.04 -3.76
CA ILE A 70 4.56 17.51 -3.68
C ILE A 70 3.26 18.06 -4.25
N TYR A 71 2.65 19.04 -3.57
CA TYR A 71 1.46 19.70 -4.08
C TYR A 71 1.78 20.54 -5.31
N LYS A 72 1.42 20.03 -6.49
CA LYS A 72 1.50 20.71 -7.78
C LYS A 72 0.09 20.85 -8.35
N SER A 73 -0.31 22.08 -8.68
CA SER A 73 -1.69 22.38 -9.09
C SER A 73 -2.06 21.82 -10.47
N ASP A 74 -1.07 21.54 -11.32
CA ASP A 74 -1.21 20.96 -12.65
C ASP A 74 -1.14 19.42 -12.66
N ASP A 75 -0.85 18.81 -11.51
CA ASP A 75 -0.79 17.37 -11.36
C ASP A 75 -2.19 16.76 -11.25
N THR A 76 -2.70 16.30 -12.39
CA THR A 76 -4.01 15.65 -12.50
C THR A 76 -4.12 14.36 -11.67
N THR A 77 -3.00 13.66 -11.45
CA THR A 77 -2.96 12.45 -10.61
C THR A 77 -3.18 12.83 -9.15
N LEU A 78 -2.47 13.85 -8.69
CA LEU A 78 -2.62 14.36 -7.33
C LEU A 78 -4.05 14.81 -7.05
N LEU A 79 -4.66 15.58 -7.95
CA LEU A 79 -6.03 16.05 -7.81
C LEU A 79 -7.04 14.90 -7.78
N ALA A 80 -6.85 13.86 -8.60
CA ALA A 80 -7.70 12.67 -8.59
C ALA A 80 -7.62 11.91 -7.27
N LEU A 81 -6.41 11.74 -6.70
CA LEU A 81 -6.22 11.06 -5.42
C LEU A 81 -6.82 11.85 -4.24
N ILE A 82 -6.69 13.18 -4.25
CA ILE A 82 -7.36 14.04 -3.26
C ILE A 82 -8.89 13.89 -3.39
N ALA A 83 -9.43 13.97 -4.61
CA ALA A 83 -10.86 13.86 -4.85
C ALA A 83 -11.41 12.50 -4.39
N ALA A 84 -10.71 11.41 -4.69
CA ALA A 84 -11.10 10.07 -4.25
C ALA A 84 -11.08 9.94 -2.72
N ALA A 85 -10.02 10.44 -2.06
CA ALA A 85 -9.91 10.41 -0.60
C ALA A 85 -11.00 11.26 0.10
N VAL A 86 -11.37 12.42 -0.46
CA VAL A 86 -12.45 13.27 0.07
C VAL A 86 -13.82 12.63 -0.15
N ALA A 87 -14.04 12.01 -1.32
CA ALA A 87 -15.29 11.33 -1.64
C ALA A 87 -15.46 10.00 -0.88
N GLY A 88 -14.37 9.44 -0.34
CA GLY A 88 -14.36 8.11 0.27
C GLY A 88 -14.45 6.98 -0.75
N ASN A 89 -14.09 7.24 -2.01
CA ASN A 89 -14.12 6.24 -3.07
C ASN A 89 -12.82 5.44 -3.08
N PRO A 90 -12.89 4.10 -3.20
CA PRO A 90 -11.70 3.28 -3.37
C PRO A 90 -11.01 3.59 -4.71
N VAL A 91 -9.70 3.36 -4.76
CA VAL A 91 -8.86 3.58 -5.94
C VAL A 91 -8.03 2.33 -6.17
N ALA A 92 -7.85 1.93 -7.42
CA ALA A 92 -6.95 0.84 -7.74
C ALA A 92 -5.49 1.30 -7.58
N ILE A 93 -4.75 0.63 -6.72
CA ILE A 93 -3.32 0.86 -6.54
C ILE A 93 -2.57 -0.39 -6.97
N ARG A 94 -1.55 -0.17 -7.82
CA ARG A 94 -0.61 -1.20 -8.19
C ARG A 94 0.80 -0.74 -7.90
N THR A 95 1.59 -1.57 -7.25
CA THR A 95 3.00 -1.32 -7.02
C THR A 95 3.87 -2.31 -7.78
N LYS A 96 5.10 -1.91 -8.03
CA LYS A 96 6.13 -2.76 -8.61
C LYS A 96 7.47 -2.41 -8.00
N ALA A 97 8.19 -3.40 -7.48
CA ALA A 97 9.55 -3.20 -6.96
C ALA A 97 10.57 -2.76 -8.03
N PHE A 98 10.32 -3.12 -9.30
CA PHE A 98 11.04 -2.70 -10.51
C PHE A 98 10.17 -3.02 -11.74
N THR A 99 10.60 -2.71 -12.97
CA THR A 99 9.77 -2.86 -14.20
C THR A 99 9.03 -4.21 -14.34
N SER A 100 9.69 -5.30 -13.94
CA SER A 100 9.12 -6.67 -13.90
C SER A 100 9.12 -7.25 -12.48
N GLY A 101 9.24 -6.40 -11.46
CA GLY A 101 9.24 -6.78 -10.06
C GLY A 101 7.84 -7.06 -9.57
N LEU A 102 7.76 -7.95 -8.58
CA LEU A 102 6.52 -8.24 -7.87
C LEU A 102 6.07 -6.98 -7.11
N GLY A 103 4.77 -6.86 -6.91
CA GLY A 103 4.19 -5.87 -6.01
C GLY A 103 2.75 -6.21 -5.64
N TYR A 104 2.05 -5.22 -5.13
CA TYR A 104 0.64 -5.29 -4.83
C TYR A 104 -0.19 -4.89 -6.04
N ASP A 105 -1.34 -5.52 -6.24
CA ASP A 105 -2.36 -5.05 -7.17
C ASP A 105 -3.74 -5.24 -6.53
N GLY A 106 -4.43 -4.16 -6.22
CA GLY A 106 -5.72 -4.22 -5.56
C GLY A 106 -6.35 -2.85 -5.38
N ASP A 107 -7.63 -2.85 -5.01
CA ASP A 107 -8.31 -1.61 -4.65
C ASP A 107 -7.93 -1.22 -3.21
N MET A 108 -7.81 0.08 -2.97
CA MET A 108 -7.42 0.63 -1.68
C MET A 108 -8.25 1.87 -1.34
N ASN A 109 -8.64 1.95 -0.08
CA ASN A 109 -9.15 3.17 0.51
C ASN A 109 -7.97 4.09 0.83
N ILE A 110 -8.00 5.30 0.29
CA ILE A 110 -6.91 6.28 0.39
C ILE A 110 -7.28 7.37 1.41
N LYS A 111 -6.31 7.73 2.25
CA LYS A 111 -6.35 8.90 3.13
C LYS A 111 -5.16 9.77 2.82
N TYR A 112 -5.24 11.06 3.12
CA TYR A 112 -4.10 11.97 2.97
C TYR A 112 -3.95 12.91 4.17
N LYS A 113 -2.72 13.37 4.38
CA LYS A 113 -2.36 14.48 5.28
C LYS A 113 -1.68 15.57 4.47
N HIS A 114 -2.11 16.82 4.64
CA HIS A 114 -1.57 17.97 3.90
C HIS A 114 -0.66 18.81 4.80
N GLY A 115 0.65 18.71 4.57
CA GLY A 115 1.66 19.55 5.20
C GLY A 115 1.78 20.90 4.50
N LYS A 116 1.60 22.01 5.24
CA LYS A 116 1.77 23.39 4.73
C LYS A 116 2.80 24.17 5.55
N PRO A 117 4.08 23.76 5.55
CA PRO A 117 5.11 24.46 6.31
C PRO A 117 5.36 25.86 5.74
N LEU A 118 5.61 26.84 6.62
CA LEU A 118 5.92 28.23 6.21
C LEU A 118 7.26 28.34 5.45
N LYS A 119 8.18 27.41 5.69
CA LYS A 119 9.54 27.39 5.10
C LYS A 119 9.77 26.08 4.32
N GLY A 120 8.91 25.80 3.35
CA GLY A 120 9.06 24.63 2.49
C GLY A 120 7.96 24.52 1.44
N GLU A 121 8.04 23.46 0.64
CA GLU A 121 7.01 23.09 -0.32
C GLU A 121 5.83 22.46 0.42
N GLN A 122 4.62 22.60 -0.13
CA GLN A 122 3.46 21.86 0.37
C GLN A 122 3.57 20.39 0.00
N THR A 123 3.38 19.50 0.97
CA THR A 123 3.46 18.05 0.78
C THR A 123 2.14 17.38 1.14
N LEU A 124 1.86 16.28 0.45
CA LEU A 124 0.73 15.40 0.71
C LEU A 124 1.26 14.00 1.00
N ASP A 125 1.02 13.52 2.21
CA ASP A 125 1.33 12.17 2.64
C ASP A 125 0.07 11.33 2.48
N PHE A 126 0.09 10.38 1.54
CA PHE A 126 -1.00 9.46 1.28
C PHE A 126 -0.77 8.14 2.02
N SER A 127 -1.86 7.55 2.52
CA SER A 127 -1.85 6.19 3.04
C SER A 127 -3.03 5.39 2.50
N GLY A 128 -2.76 4.13 2.13
CA GLY A 128 -3.72 3.21 1.55
C GLY A 128 -3.94 1.99 2.43
N THR A 129 -5.22 1.60 2.60
CA THR A 129 -5.61 0.31 3.18
C THR A 129 -6.41 -0.51 2.16
N PRO A 130 -6.16 -1.82 2.01
CA PRO A 130 -6.88 -2.67 1.06
C PRO A 130 -8.40 -2.60 1.21
N ASN A 131 -9.09 -2.65 0.08
CA ASN A 131 -10.54 -2.73 -0.03
C ASN A 131 -10.88 -3.84 -1.03
N ASP A 132 -11.88 -4.66 -0.70
CA ASP A 132 -12.31 -5.84 -1.45
C ASP A 132 -13.71 -5.69 -2.09
N ASP A 133 -14.29 -4.48 -2.07
CA ASP A 133 -15.67 -4.26 -2.53
C ASP A 133 -15.85 -4.54 -4.03
N SER A 134 -14.81 -4.29 -4.84
CA SER A 134 -14.85 -4.44 -6.30
C SER A 134 -13.90 -5.51 -6.83
N ARG A 135 -12.83 -5.85 -6.09
CA ARG A 135 -11.84 -6.87 -6.46
C ARG A 135 -11.05 -7.34 -5.24
N ASP A 136 -10.75 -8.64 -5.20
CA ASP A 136 -9.83 -9.21 -4.22
C ASP A 136 -8.40 -8.67 -4.40
N PRO A 137 -7.75 -8.19 -3.31
CA PRO A 137 -6.34 -7.79 -3.33
C PRO A 137 -5.40 -8.92 -3.74
N GLN A 138 -4.50 -8.63 -4.68
CA GLN A 138 -3.45 -9.55 -5.12
C GLN A 138 -2.10 -9.11 -4.55
N LEU A 139 -1.44 -10.03 -3.84
CA LEU A 139 -0.11 -9.82 -3.25
C LEU A 139 0.93 -10.55 -4.10
N ASN A 140 2.06 -9.88 -4.39
CA ASN A 140 3.18 -10.39 -5.16
C ASN A 140 2.84 -10.74 -6.63
N VAL A 141 2.28 -9.78 -7.37
CA VAL A 141 1.92 -9.86 -8.81
C VAL A 141 2.54 -8.76 -9.66
#